data_AF-A0A3B1AED1-F1
#
_entry.id   AF-A0A3B1AED1-F1
#
_cell.length_a   1.000
_cell.length_b   1.000
_cell.length_c   1.000
_cell.angle_alpha   90.00
_cell.angle_beta   90.00
_cell.angle_gamma   90.00
#
_symmetry.space_group_name_H-M   'P 1'
#
loop_
_entity.id
_entity.type
_entity.pdbx_description
1 polymer ?
#
loop_
_entity_poly.entity_id
_entity_poly.type
_entity_poly.pdbx_seq_one_letter_code
_entity_poly.pdbx_strand_id
1 'polypeptide(L)'
;MRVSGPAAANIAEALLGRLPQPRMAEYLPFRDTDGTVLDTGLALYFPNPHSFTGEDVLELHGHGGPVVMDLLLGCCLALGARMARPGEFSERAYLNDKMDL
;
A
#
# COMPACT_ATOMS: atom_id res chain seq x y z
N MET A 1 4.83 5.06 1.15
CA MET A 1 4.81 3.62 1.47
C MET A 1 4.03 2.86 0.40
N ARG A 2 4.43 1.63 0.09
CA ARG A 2 3.77 0.80 -0.94
C ARG A 2 3.56 -0.61 -0.42
N VAL A 3 2.40 -1.20 -0.71
CA VAL A 3 2.04 -2.59 -0.44
C VAL A 3 1.61 -3.23 -1.76
N SER A 4 2.13 -4.42 -2.08
CA SER A 4 1.81 -5.17 -3.30
C SER A 4 1.41 -6.59 -2.94
N GLY A 5 0.41 -7.13 -3.61
CA GLY A 5 -0.04 -8.51 -3.47
C GLY A 5 -1.51 -8.64 -3.05
N PRO A 6 -1.99 -9.88 -2.84
CA PRO A 6 -3.42 -10.18 -2.67
C PRO A 6 -4.04 -9.57 -1.40
N ALA A 7 -3.24 -9.18 -0.41
CA ALA A 7 -3.73 -8.53 0.81
C ALA A 7 -3.91 -7.01 0.66
N ALA A 8 -3.47 -6.40 -0.44
CA ALA A 8 -3.43 -4.94 -0.58
C ALA A 8 -4.81 -4.28 -0.44
N ALA A 9 -5.86 -4.90 -0.99
CA ALA A 9 -7.23 -4.38 -0.86
C ALA A 9 -7.74 -4.45 0.59
N ASN A 10 -7.53 -5.57 1.28
CA ASN A 10 -7.92 -5.74 2.68
C ASN A 10 -7.17 -4.76 3.60
N ILE A 11 -5.87 -4.56 3.35
CA ILE A 11 -5.05 -3.58 4.08
C ILE A 11 -5.56 -2.16 3.82
N ALA A 12 -5.94 -1.83 2.58
CA ALA A 12 -6.56 -0.55 2.26
C ALA A 12 -7.85 -0.34 3.05
N GLU A 13 -8.77 -1.30 3.03
CA GLU A 13 -10.03 -1.19 3.78
C GLU A 13 -9.80 -1.01 5.29
N ALA A 14 -8.86 -1.75 5.88
CA ALA A 14 -8.55 -1.64 7.31
C ALA A 14 -7.93 -0.27 7.67
N LEU A 15 -6.95 0.21 6.89
CA LEU A 15 -6.25 1.46 7.18
C LEU A 15 -7.07 2.71 6.82
N LEU A 16 -7.90 2.63 5.78
CA LEU A 16 -8.55 3.77 5.15
C LEU A 16 -10.07 3.81 5.43
N GLY A 17 -10.62 2.71 5.94
CA GLY A 17 -12.07 2.51 6.12
C GLY A 17 -12.82 2.20 4.82
N ARG A 18 -12.13 2.21 3.67
CA ARG A 18 -12.66 1.85 2.35
C ARG A 18 -11.52 1.56 1.39
N LEU A 19 -11.81 0.86 0.30
CA LEU A 19 -10.90 0.74 -0.84
C LEU A 19 -10.97 2.02 -1.70
N PRO A 20 -9.86 2.74 -1.95
CA PRO A 20 -9.86 3.90 -2.84
C PRO A 20 -10.29 3.53 -4.26
N GLN A 21 -10.86 4.48 -5.00
CA GLN A 21 -11.19 4.25 -6.40
C GLN A 21 -9.91 3.94 -7.19
N PRO A 22 -9.95 2.94 -8.09
CA PRO A 22 -8.80 2.58 -8.91
C PRO A 22 -8.19 3.79 -9.63
N ARG A 23 -6.89 4.01 -9.43
CA ARG A 23 -6.09 5.05 -10.10
C ARG A 23 -6.54 6.48 -9.81
N MET A 24 -7.30 6.69 -8.74
CA MET A 24 -7.63 8.02 -8.24
C MET A 24 -6.85 8.30 -6.96
N ALA A 25 -6.22 9.46 -6.88
CA ALA A 25 -5.63 9.94 -5.64
C ALA A 25 -6.74 10.48 -4.74
N GLU A 26 -6.89 9.87 -3.56
CA GLU A 26 -7.81 10.34 -2.54
C GLU A 26 -7.03 10.89 -1.36
N TYR A 27 -7.49 12.01 -0.78
CA TYR A 27 -6.94 12.59 0.44
C TYR A 27 -7.80 12.17 1.65
N LEU A 28 -7.24 11.39 2.57
CA LEU A 28 -7.99 10.80 3.69
C LEU A 28 -7.06 10.41 4.86
N PRO A 29 -7.63 10.22 6.08
CA PRO A 29 -6.86 9.73 7.23
C PRO A 29 -6.44 8.26 7.06
N PHE A 30 -5.25 7.95 7.56
CA PHE A 30 -4.76 6.58 7.75
C PHE A 30 -4.94 6.20 9.21
N ARG A 31 -5.50 5.03 9.48
CA ARG A 31 -5.92 4.61 10.82
C ARG A 31 -5.21 3.34 11.25
N ASP A 32 -4.98 3.20 12.54
CA ASP A 32 -4.64 1.91 13.15
C ASP A 32 -5.89 1.02 13.26
N THR A 33 -5.67 -0.25 13.57
CA THR A 33 -6.66 -1.29 13.86
C THR A 33 -7.65 -0.92 14.97
N ASP A 34 -7.29 -0.04 15.90
CA ASP A 34 -8.17 0.49 16.94
C ASP A 34 -8.97 1.75 16.51
N GLY A 35 -8.75 2.23 15.28
CA GLY A 35 -9.39 3.40 14.70
C GLY A 35 -8.66 4.73 14.92
N THR A 36 -7.57 4.74 15.70
CA THR A 36 -6.73 5.92 15.94
C THR A 36 -6.15 6.45 14.63
N VAL A 37 -6.25 7.76 14.39
CA VAL A 37 -5.66 8.39 13.19
C VAL A 37 -4.15 8.49 13.37
N LEU A 38 -3.41 7.82 12.50
CA LEU A 38 -1.94 7.81 12.48
C LEU A 38 -1.39 8.98 11.64
N ASP A 39 -2.06 9.28 10.53
CA ASP A 39 -1.70 10.36 9.61
C ASP A 39 -2.89 10.75 8.72
N THR A 40 -2.74 11.77 7.90
CA THR A 40 -3.64 12.09 6.78
C THR A 40 -2.81 12.40 5.55
N GLY A 41 -3.10 11.71 4.44
CA GLY A 41 -2.28 11.79 3.24
C GLY A 41 -3.04 11.37 1.98
N LEU A 42 -2.31 11.19 0.89
CA LEU A 42 -2.87 10.66 -0.34
C LEU A 42 -2.77 9.13 -0.36
N ALA A 43 -3.86 8.46 -0.70
CA ALA A 43 -3.86 7.03 -1.00
C ALA A 43 -4.19 6.81 -2.48
N LEU A 44 -3.52 5.83 -3.10
CA LEU A 44 -3.83 5.35 -4.45
C LEU A 44 -3.94 3.83 -4.43
N TYR A 45 -4.93 3.31 -5.13
CA TYR A 45 -5.09 1.89 -5.35
C TYR A 45 -4.97 1.55 -6.84
N PHE A 46 -4.16 0.55 -7.16
CA PHE A 46 -3.94 0.04 -8.51
C PHE A 46 -4.31 -1.44 -8.53
N PRO A 47 -5.49 -1.83 -9.05
CA PRO A 47 -5.87 -3.23 -9.16
C PRO A 47 -5.03 -3.96 -10.22
N ASN A 48 -4.78 -5.26 -9.99
CA ASN A 48 -4.24 -6.20 -10.98
C ASN A 48 -5.14 -6.23 -12.23
N PRO A 49 -4.59 -6.28 -13.46
CA PRO A 49 -3.16 -6.30 -13.81
C PRO A 49 -2.58 -4.91 -14.02
N HIS A 50 -3.29 -3.86 -13.65
CA HIS A 50 -3.00 -2.50 -14.07
C HIS A 50 -2.18 -1.74 -13.02
N SER A 51 -1.11 -2.35 -12.54
CA SER A 51 -0.16 -1.82 -11.55
C SER A 51 1.29 -2.02 -11.97
N PHE A 52 2.24 -1.43 -11.23
CA PHE A 52 3.67 -1.59 -11.46
C PHE A 52 4.14 -3.04 -11.33
N THR A 53 3.70 -3.74 -10.29
CA THR A 53 4.08 -5.14 -10.05
C THR A 53 3.23 -6.13 -10.83
N GLY A 54 2.11 -5.69 -11.40
CA GLY A 54 1.09 -6.58 -11.96
C GLY A 54 0.15 -7.19 -10.92
N GLU A 55 0.37 -6.94 -9.62
CA GLU A 55 -0.52 -7.35 -8.52
C GLU A 55 -1.43 -6.19 -8.11
N ASP A 56 -2.33 -6.41 -7.15
CA ASP A 56 -2.98 -5.29 -6.48
C ASP A 56 -1.94 -4.49 -5.69
N VAL A 57 -1.93 -3.17 -5.87
CA VAL A 57 -0.99 -2.26 -5.22
C VAL A 57 -1.73 -1.14 -4.50
N LEU A 58 -1.41 -0.95 -3.23
CA LEU A 58 -1.78 0.21 -2.43
C LEU A 58 -0.55 1.10 -2.26
N GLU A 59 -0.71 2.40 -2.52
CA GLU A 59 0.29 3.41 -2.21
C GLU A 59 -0.26 4.40 -1.20
N LEU A 60 0.52 4.66 -0.14
CA LEU A 60 0.22 5.61 0.92
C LEU A 60 1.29 6.70 0.92
N HIS A 61 0.87 7.92 0.69
CA HIS A 61 1.70 9.12 0.62
C HIS A 61 1.35 10.01 1.81
N GLY A 62 1.94 9.68 2.96
CA GLY A 62 1.79 10.43 4.21
C GLY A 62 2.85 11.51 4.39
N HIS A 63 2.76 12.22 5.51
CA HIS A 63 3.80 13.16 5.93
C HIS A 63 5.06 12.37 6.26
N GLY A 64 6.19 12.72 5.63
CA GLY A 64 7.46 11.99 5.70
C GLY A 64 8.18 11.97 7.06
N GLY A 65 7.44 12.12 8.17
CA GLY A 65 7.96 11.95 9.51
C GLY A 65 8.30 10.48 9.78
N PRO A 66 9.51 10.17 10.28
CA PRO A 66 9.96 8.78 10.45
C PRO A 66 9.03 7.97 11.37
N VAL A 67 8.53 8.58 12.45
CA VAL A 67 7.61 7.93 13.40
C VAL A 67 6.31 7.48 12.73
N VAL A 68 5.73 8.32 11.87
CA VAL A 68 4.49 8.01 11.17
C VAL A 68 4.69 6.87 10.18
N MET A 69 5.82 6.86 9.47
CA MET A 69 6.17 5.79 8.55
C MET A 69 6.36 4.45 9.27
N ASP A 70 7.01 4.44 10.44
CA ASP A 70 7.19 3.23 11.23
C ASP A 70 5.86 2.68 11.77
N LEU A 71 4.95 3.55 12.21
CA LEU A 71 3.61 3.16 12.67
C LEU A 71 2.78 2.55 11.53
N LEU A 72 2.74 3.21 10.37
CA LEU A 72 2.03 2.67 9.20
C LEU A 72 2.60 1.33 8.74
N LEU A 73 3.91 1.16 8.83
CA LEU A 73 4.59 -0.08 8.45
C LEU A 73 4.19 -1.19 9.42
N GLY A 74 4.25 -0.93 10.72
CA GLY A 74 3.79 -1.83 11.76
C GLY A 74 2.35 -2.29 11.55
N CYS A 75 1.45 -1.35 11.22
CA CYS A 75 0.05 -1.68 10.91
C CYS A 75 -0.07 -2.60 9.69
N CYS A 76 0.62 -2.29 8.59
CA CYS A 76 0.62 -3.15 7.40
C CYS A 76 1.11 -4.57 7.72
N LEU A 77 2.17 -4.70 8.52
CA LEU A 77 2.71 -5.99 8.94
C LEU A 77 1.72 -6.75 9.83
N ALA A 78 1.07 -6.08 10.78
CA ALA A 78 0.04 -6.67 11.64
C ALA A 78 -1.18 -7.16 10.85
N LEU A 79 -1.49 -6.49 9.74
CA LEU A 79 -2.56 -6.86 8.80
C LEU A 79 -2.13 -7.96 7.79
N GLY A 80 -0.96 -8.56 7.95
CA GLY A 80 -0.50 -9.71 7.17
C GLY A 80 0.43 -9.38 6.00
N ALA A 81 0.86 -8.13 5.85
CA ALA A 81 1.98 -7.83 4.96
C ALA A 81 3.29 -8.39 5.52
N ARG A 82 4.30 -8.49 4.66
CA ARG A 82 5.69 -8.72 5.08
C ARG A 82 6.59 -7.64 4.50
N MET A 83 7.76 -7.48 5.09
CA MET A 83 8.81 -6.64 4.52
C MET A 83 9.20 -7.15 3.13
N ALA A 84 9.28 -6.22 2.18
CA ALA A 84 9.81 -6.50 0.85
C ALA A 84 11.33 -6.62 0.92
N ARG A 85 11.89 -7.56 0.14
CA ARG A 85 13.34 -7.66 -0.06
C ARG A 85 13.82 -6.53 -1.00
N PRO A 86 15.11 -6.16 -0.98
CA PRO A 86 15.67 -5.23 -1.95
C PRO A 86 15.35 -5.68 -3.39
N GLY A 87 14.79 -4.77 -4.19
CA GLY A 87 14.43 -5.03 -5.59
C GLY A 87 13.16 -5.85 -5.83
N GLU A 88 12.48 -6.33 -4.78
CA GLU A 88 11.41 -7.31 -4.93
C GLU A 88 10.18 -6.78 -5.70
N PHE A 89 9.85 -5.49 -5.61
CA PHE A 89 8.77 -4.93 -6.42
C PHE A 89 9.09 -5.00 -7.92
N SER A 90 10.33 -4.72 -8.32
CA SER A 90 10.75 -4.83 -9.73
C SER A 90 10.89 -6.28 -10.17
N GLU A 91 11.36 -7.17 -9.28
CA GLU A 91 11.36 -8.62 -9.52
C GLU A 91 9.94 -9.12 -9.81
N ARG A 92 8.95 -8.70 -9.03
CA ARG A 92 7.52 -9.03 -9.25
C ARG A 92 7.00 -8.44 -10.56
N ALA A 93 7.36 -7.20 -10.89
CA ALA A 93 7.01 -6.58 -12.16
C ALA A 93 7.54 -7.40 -13.35
N TYR A 94 8.79 -7.84 -13.30
CA TYR A 94 9.38 -8.71 -14.32
C TYR A 94 8.65 -10.06 -14.42
N LEU A 95 8.40 -10.73 -13.28
CA LEU A 95 7.71 -12.02 -13.24
C LEU A 95 6.25 -11.96 -13.73
N ASN A 96 5.63 -10.78 -13.70
CA ASN A 96 4.25 -10.54 -14.14
C ASN A 96 4.19 -9.80 -15.49
N ASP A 97 5.26 -9.89 -16.31
CA ASP A 97 5.35 -9.35 -17.67
C ASP A 97 5.07 -7.83 -17.74
N LYS A 98 5.45 -7.08 -16.69
CA LYS A 98 5.32 -5.60 -16.65
C LYS A 98 6.55 -4.85 -17.13
N MET A 99 7.70 -5.49 -17.10
CA MET A 99 8.98 -4.92 -17.49
C MET A 99 9.82 -5.98 -18.18
N ASP A 100 10.64 -5.57 -19.15
CA ASP A 100 11.71 -6.38 -19.73
C ASP A 100 13.06 -6.09 -19.05
N LEU A 101 14.07 -6.91 -19.39
CA LEU A 101 15.45 -6.81 -18.93
C LEU A 101 16.36 -6.50 -20.12
#